data_AF-A0A6L8UF36-F1
#
_entry.id   AF-A0A6L8UF36-F1
#
_cell.length_a   1.000
_cell.length_b   1.000
_cell.length_c   1.000
_cell.angle_alpha   90.00
_cell.angle_beta   90.00
_cell.angle_gamma   90.00
#
_symmetry.space_group_name_H-M   'P 1'
#
loop_
_entity.id
_entity.type
_entity.pdbx_description
1 polymer ?
#
loop_
_entity_poly.entity_id
_entity_poly.type
_entity_poly.pdbx_seq_one_letter_code
_entity_poly.pdbx_strand_id
1 'polypeptide(L)' 'MGRAAAIHVHIPNIAARCGESMLIRDETTGKFTNSEMANEYITPEYRKPWALPVI' A
#
# COMPACT_ATOMS: atom_id res chain seq x y z
N MET A 1 -13.35 14.69 -5.88
CA MET A 1 -13.24 13.68 -6.95
C MET A 1 -11.85 13.03 -7.07
N GLY A 2 -10.74 13.79 -7.09
CA GLY A 2 -9.39 13.21 -7.29
C GLY A 2 -8.93 12.16 -6.25
N ARG A 3 -9.23 12.36 -4.96
CA ARG A 3 -8.87 11.40 -3.89
C ARG A 3 -9.47 10.01 -4.11
N ALA A 4 -10.75 9.94 -4.47
CA ALA A 4 -11.43 8.66 -4.69
C ALA A 4 -10.82 7.91 -5.88
N ALA A 5 -10.50 8.62 -6.97
CA ALA A 5 -9.81 8.04 -8.13
C ALA A 5 -8.42 7.49 -7.75
N ALA A 6 -7.63 8.24 -6.99
CA ALA A 6 -6.32 7.79 -6.50
C ALA A 6 -6.43 6.52 -5.64
N ILE A 7 -7.41 6.46 -4.73
CA ILE A 7 -7.62 5.27 -3.89
C ILE A 7 -7.98 4.06 -4.74
N HIS A 8 -8.90 4.20 -5.70
CA HIS A 8 -9.36 3.09 -6.52
C HIS A 8 -8.30 2.58 -7.50
N VAL A 9 -7.32 3.40 -7.92
CA VAL A 9 -6.20 2.92 -8.74
C VAL A 9 -5.10 2.25 -7.91
N HIS A 10 -4.84 2.73 -6.69
CA HIS A 10 -3.75 2.22 -5.87
C HIS A 10 -4.11 0.95 -5.08
N ILE A 11 -5.35 0.82 -4.58
CA ILE A 11 -5.77 -0.36 -3.80
C ILE A 11 -5.57 -1.68 -4.57
N PRO A 12 -6.02 -1.83 -5.83
CA PRO A 12 -5.83 -3.08 -6.59
C PRO A 12 -4.35 -3.40 -6.83
N ASN A 13 -3.52 -2.37 -7.06
CA ASN A 13 -2.07 -2.55 -7.21
C ASN A 13 -1.41 -3.06 -5.93
N ILE A 14 -1.83 -2.55 -4.77
CA ILE A 14 -1.34 -3.02 -3.47
C ILE A 14 -1.82 -4.46 -3.23
N ALA A 15 -3.08 -4.77 -3.53
CA ALA A 15 -3.65 -6.11 -3.40
C ALA A 15 -2.85 -7.14 -4.22
N ALA A 16 -2.58 -6.83 -5.49
CA ALA A 16 -1.77 -7.68 -6.37
C ALA A 16 -0.33 -7.89 -5.84
N ARG A 17 0.29 -6.87 -5.25
CA ARG A 17 1.64 -6.97 -4.66
C ARG A 17 1.68 -7.77 -3.36
N CYS A 18 0.61 -7.72 -2.60
CA CYS A 18 0.48 -8.45 -1.33
C CYS A 18 -0.04 -9.88 -1.52
N GLY A 19 -0.43 -10.27 -2.74
CA GLY A 19 -1.06 -11.57 -3.01
C GLY A 19 -2.48 -11.68 -2.43
N GLU A 20 -3.09 -10.56 -2.05
CA GLU A 20 -4.43 -10.52 -1.48
C GLU A 20 -5.46 -10.30 -2.58
N SER A 21 -6.54 -11.10 -2.57
CA SER A 21 -7.62 -10.99 -3.56
C SER A 21 -8.51 -9.78 -3.34
N MET A 22 -8.65 -9.35 -2.08
CA MET A 22 -9.48 -8.21 -1.68
C MET A 22 -8.87 -7.53 -0.46
N LEU A 23 -8.73 -6.21 -0.49
CA LEU A 23 -8.28 -5.41 0.65
C LEU A 23 -9.45 -4.66 1.28
N ILE A 24 -9.58 -4.77 2.60
CA ILE A 24 -10.60 -4.07 3.38
C ILE A 24 -9.94 -2.86 4.01
N ARG A 25 -10.27 -1.67 3.51
CA ARG A 25 -9.74 -0.41 4.02
C ARG A 25 -10.72 0.21 5.00
N ASP A 26 -10.24 0.54 6.18
CA ASP A 26 -10.97 1.37 7.14
C ASP A 26 -10.88 2.84 6.70
N GLU A 27 -12.02 3.48 6.48
CA GLU A 27 -12.09 4.88 6.05
C GLU A 27 -11.67 5.86 7.16
N THR A 28 -11.80 5.46 8.42
CA THR A 28 -11.49 6.27 9.60
C THR A 28 -9.99 6.34 9.83
N THR A 29 -9.33 5.19 9.82
CA THR A 29 -7.88 5.08 10.07
C THR A 29 -7.05 5.14 8.80
N GLY A 30 -7.66 4.88 7.64
CA GLY A 30 -7.00 4.84 6.34
C GLY A 30 -6.16 3.59 6.10
N LYS A 31 -6.15 2.64 7.05
CA LYS A 31 -5.38 1.39 7.04
C LYS A 31 -6.19 0.22 6.49
N PHE A 32 -5.50 -0.83 6.07
CA PHE A 32 -6.09 -2.12 5.75
C PHE A 32 -6.22 -2.97 7.01
N THR A 33 -7.41 -3.52 7.25
CA THR A 33 -7.70 -4.36 8.42
C THR A 33 -7.32 -5.82 8.21
N ASN A 34 -7.19 -6.25 6.96
CA ASN A 34 -6.98 -7.65 6.60
C ASN A 34 -5.54 -8.00 6.22
N SER A 35 -4.67 -7.02 5.99
CA SER A 35 -3.28 -7.27 5.59
C SER A 35 -2.35 -6.19 6.14
N GLU A 36 -1.46 -6.60 7.04
CA GLU A 36 -0.39 -5.73 7.57
C GLU A 36 0.62 -5.38 6.47
N MET A 37 0.95 -6.34 5.61
CA MET A 37 1.83 -6.15 4.46
C MET A 37 1.28 -5.07 3.51
N ALA A 38 -0.03 -5.01 3.30
CA ALA A 38 -0.65 -3.96 2.49
C ALA A 38 -0.46 -2.56 3.09
N ASN A 39 -0.38 -2.45 4.42
CA ASN A 39 -0.14 -1.17 5.09
C ASN A 39 1.28 -0.63 4.86
N GLU A 40 2.26 -1.51 4.64
CA GLU A 40 3.63 -1.10 4.30
C GLU A 40 3.71 -0.38 2.94
N TYR A 41 2.79 -0.71 2.02
CA TYR A 41 2.74 -0.08 0.69
C TYR A 41 1.92 1.22 0.64
N ILE A 42 1.19 1.58 1.71
CA ILE A 42 0.40 2.83 1.76
C ILE A 42 1.31 4.06 1.75
N THR A 43 2.38 4.01 2.56
CA THR A 43 3.30 5.12 2.73
C THR A 43 4.63 4.72 2.12
N PRO A 44 5.03 5.28 0.97
CA PRO A 44 6.34 4.97 0.42
C PRO A 44 7.40 5.47 1.39
N GLU A 45 8.37 4.62 1.74
CA GLU A 45 9.61 5.07 2.38
C GLU A 45 10.43 5.86 1.34
N TYR A 46 10.10 7.14 1.23
CA TYR A 46 10.71 8.04 0.27
C TYR A 46 12.13 8.39 0.73
N ARG A 47 13.11 8.26 -0.19
CA ARG A 47 14.55 8.46 0.06
C ARG A 47 15.16 7.57 1.15
N LYS A 48 15.03 6.24 1.03
CA LYS A 48 15.99 5.37 1.71
C LYS A 48 17.41 5.77 1.31
N PRO A 49 18.35 5.92 2.26
CA PRO A 49 19.74 6.14 1.91
C PRO A 49 20.21 5.02 0.98
N TRP A 50 20.98 5.37 -0.04
CA TRP A 50 21.54 4.39 -0.95
C TRP A 50 22.40 3.41 -0.13
N ALA A 51 22.10 2.11 -0.26
CA ALA A 51 22.84 1.03 0.37
C ALA A 51 23.57 0.23 -0.72
N LEU A 52 24.85 -0.06 -0.51
CA LEU A 52 25.62 -0.92 -1.39
C LEU A 52 25.02 -2.35 -1.33
N PRO A 53 24.66 -2.97 -2.47
CA PRO A 53 24.23 -4.36 -2.48
C PRO A 53 25.39 -5.25 -2.02
N VAL A 54 25.20 -5.98 -0.93
CA VAL A 54 26.15 -7.01 -0.49
C VAL A 54 25.68 -8.33 -1.11
N ILE A 55 26.55 -8.96 -1.90
CA ILE A 55 26.32 -10.28 -2.53
C ILE A 55 26.60 -11.38 -1.50
#